data_AF-A0A935W714-F1
#
_entry.id   AF-A0A935W714-F1
#
_cell.length_a   1.000
_cell.length_b   1.000
_cell.length_c   1.000
_cell.angle_alpha   90.00
_cell.angle_beta   90.00
_cell.angle_gamma   90.00
#
_symmetry.space_group_name_H-M   'P 1'
#
loop_
_entity.id
_entity.type
_entity.pdbx_description
1 polymer ?
#
loop_
_entity_poly.entity_id
_entity_poly.type
_entity_poly.pdbx_seq_one_letter_code
_entity_poly.pdbx_strand_id
1 'polypeptide(L)'
;MKRDSVECSNSSLDIGSNNSGISFGNSQNWNGIRFNVSDCEIKNINGINITFWNPKEVGNSNVNGLSIGLTPSAGNINGISIGGAVVAEGNMNGINLGILASVAEQNMTGINFGGLALVSQGSISGINFGGLAQVAENNLTGFNFGGLALVSKGEISGVNFGSLALVSNGAIEGISIGGLALVSEGNITGINLGGLALVTQGKISGINFGGLALVSNDEINGLNIGGLTVTNSSGIMGLNITAGLLQSEWKITGLSFAGYKTKAAELNGINISPIWSDIEELNGISIAGFNRITNVQTGITIGLVNFAEILHGIQIGLINIVENNPAPFKILPFFNANL
;
A
#
# COMPACT_ATOMS: atom_id res chain seq x y z
N MET A 1 -16.69 -24.90 -27.41
CA MET A 1 -17.51 -25.95 -26.76
C MET A 1 -18.92 -25.38 -26.67
N LYS A 2 -19.89 -25.95 -27.39
CA LYS A 2 -21.29 -25.49 -27.32
C LYS A 2 -21.76 -25.72 -25.88
N ARG A 3 -22.21 -24.66 -25.19
CA ARG A 3 -22.94 -24.80 -23.91
C ARG A 3 -24.22 -25.55 -24.23
N ASP A 4 -24.35 -26.77 -23.71
CA ASP A 4 -25.63 -27.45 -23.68
C ASP A 4 -26.60 -26.57 -22.88
N SER A 5 -27.68 -26.12 -23.50
CA SER A 5 -28.72 -25.34 -22.86
C SER A 5 -29.37 -26.20 -21.78
N VAL A 6 -29.00 -25.96 -20.53
CA VAL A 6 -29.62 -26.61 -19.38
C VAL A 6 -31.09 -26.19 -19.37
N GLU A 7 -32.02 -27.14 -19.46
CA GLU A 7 -33.46 -26.86 -19.28
C GLU A 7 -33.69 -26.19 -17.92
N CYS A 8 -33.95 -24.88 -17.94
CA CYS A 8 -34.35 -24.09 -16.78
C CYS A 8 -35.88 -24.11 -16.69
N SER A 9 -36.41 -24.63 -15.57
CA SER A 9 -37.84 -24.56 -15.28
C SER A 9 -38.16 -23.22 -14.62
N ASN A 10 -38.96 -22.40 -15.31
CA ASN A 10 -39.50 -21.14 -14.78
C ASN A 10 -40.77 -21.34 -13.94
N SER A 11 -40.96 -22.53 -13.38
CA SER A 11 -42.13 -22.81 -12.54
C SER A 11 -42.00 -22.12 -11.19
N SER A 12 -43.02 -21.34 -10.84
CA SER A 12 -43.20 -20.76 -9.51
C SER A 12 -44.66 -20.86 -9.07
N LEU A 13 -44.85 -20.97 -7.76
CA LEU A 13 -46.13 -20.80 -7.10
C LEU A 13 -46.13 -19.41 -6.47
N ASP A 14 -46.91 -18.52 -7.06
CA ASP A 14 -46.95 -17.11 -6.71
C ASP A 14 -48.24 -16.80 -5.95
N ILE A 15 -48.12 -16.42 -4.68
CA ILE A 15 -49.22 -16.00 -3.81
C ILE A 15 -49.17 -14.47 -3.73
N GLY A 16 -50.00 -13.81 -4.54
CA GLY A 16 -49.99 -12.35 -4.64
C GLY A 16 -50.72 -11.82 -5.88
N SER A 17 -50.62 -10.51 -6.10
CA SER A 17 -51.12 -9.84 -7.30
C SER A 17 -50.05 -8.90 -7.86
N ASN A 18 -50.06 -8.67 -9.18
CA ASN A 18 -49.11 -7.78 -9.86
C ASN A 18 -47.64 -8.06 -9.51
N ASN A 19 -47.22 -9.33 -9.58
CA ASN A 19 -45.87 -9.78 -9.23
C ASN A 19 -45.41 -9.35 -7.84
N SER A 20 -46.36 -9.22 -6.91
CA SER A 20 -46.10 -8.76 -5.56
C SER A 20 -46.72 -9.70 -4.53
N GLY A 21 -45.93 -10.18 -3.58
CA GLY A 21 -46.38 -11.10 -2.53
C GLY A 21 -45.31 -12.11 -2.12
N ILE A 22 -45.72 -13.37 -1.98
CA ILE A 22 -44.82 -14.49 -1.66
C ILE A 22 -44.72 -15.43 -2.87
N SER A 23 -43.51 -15.70 -3.35
CA SER A 23 -43.25 -16.64 -4.45
C SER A 23 -42.42 -17.84 -3.96
N PHE A 24 -42.81 -19.03 -4.39
CA PHE A 24 -42.04 -20.26 -4.21
C PHE A 24 -41.62 -20.79 -5.59
N GLY A 25 -40.32 -20.79 -5.88
CA GLY A 25 -39.76 -21.22 -7.16
C GLY A 25 -39.19 -20.06 -7.99
N ASN A 26 -39.06 -20.28 -9.30
CA ASN A 26 -38.26 -19.42 -10.17
C ASN A 26 -39.05 -18.27 -10.81
N SER A 27 -39.66 -17.39 -10.00
CA SER A 27 -40.30 -16.17 -10.52
C SER A 27 -39.23 -15.14 -10.91
N GLN A 28 -39.18 -14.74 -12.19
CA GLN A 28 -38.11 -13.91 -12.75
C GLN A 28 -38.21 -12.42 -12.39
N ASN A 29 -39.43 -11.90 -12.17
CA ASN A 29 -39.68 -10.54 -11.72
C ASN A 29 -40.62 -10.58 -10.52
N TRP A 30 -40.15 -10.20 -9.34
CA TRP A 30 -40.93 -10.34 -8.11
C TRP A 30 -40.67 -9.21 -7.12
N ASN A 31 -41.72 -8.73 -6.49
CA ASN A 31 -41.67 -7.79 -5.38
C ASN A 31 -42.19 -8.49 -4.10
N GLY A 32 -41.40 -8.53 -3.03
CA GLY A 32 -41.78 -9.18 -1.78
C GLY A 32 -40.85 -10.31 -1.41
N ILE A 33 -41.40 -11.44 -0.95
CA ILE A 33 -40.62 -12.57 -0.43
C ILE A 33 -40.56 -13.66 -1.48
N ARG A 34 -39.37 -14.17 -1.78
CA ARG A 34 -39.14 -15.24 -2.74
C ARG A 34 -38.30 -16.33 -2.10
N PHE A 35 -38.81 -17.55 -2.12
CA PHE A 35 -38.09 -18.76 -1.72
C PHE A 35 -37.76 -19.54 -2.98
N ASN A 36 -36.48 -19.76 -3.24
CA ASN A 36 -36.07 -20.54 -4.38
C ASN A 36 -35.04 -21.61 -4.03
N VAL A 37 -35.21 -22.78 -4.65
CA VAL A 37 -34.25 -23.88 -4.52
C VAL A 37 -33.01 -23.56 -5.35
N SER A 38 -33.15 -23.17 -6.62
CA SER A 38 -32.04 -22.77 -7.51
C SER A 38 -32.53 -21.75 -8.53
N ASP A 39 -31.81 -20.63 -8.65
CA ASP A 39 -32.13 -19.52 -9.55
C ASP A 39 -31.77 -19.83 -11.01
N CYS A 40 -32.65 -19.43 -11.93
CA CYS A 40 -32.47 -19.56 -13.37
C CYS A 40 -32.94 -18.26 -14.05
N GLU A 41 -32.05 -17.50 -14.70
CA GLU A 41 -32.43 -16.31 -15.49
C GLU A 41 -33.32 -15.29 -14.75
N ILE A 42 -33.07 -15.06 -13.45
CA ILE A 42 -33.76 -13.99 -12.72
C ILE A 42 -33.52 -12.63 -13.41
N LYS A 43 -34.48 -11.72 -13.34
CA LYS A 43 -34.38 -10.36 -13.93
C LYS A 43 -34.38 -9.29 -12.86
N ASN A 44 -35.48 -9.09 -12.15
CA ASN A 44 -35.57 -8.06 -11.11
C ASN A 44 -36.29 -8.61 -9.89
N ILE A 45 -35.58 -8.73 -8.78
CA ILE A 45 -36.15 -9.14 -7.50
C ILE A 45 -36.03 -7.96 -6.54
N ASN A 46 -37.15 -7.49 -6.01
CA ASN A 46 -37.19 -6.42 -5.02
C ASN A 46 -37.79 -6.95 -3.72
N GLY A 47 -37.01 -7.05 -2.65
CA GLY A 47 -37.48 -7.53 -1.35
C GLY A 47 -36.57 -8.58 -0.75
N ILE A 48 -37.12 -9.70 -0.30
CA ILE A 48 -36.37 -10.77 0.37
C ILE A 48 -36.24 -11.96 -0.58
N ASN A 49 -35.02 -12.28 -1.01
CA ASN A 49 -34.71 -13.44 -1.82
C ASN A 49 -33.96 -14.50 -0.99
N ILE A 50 -34.54 -15.69 -0.86
CA ILE A 50 -33.96 -16.80 -0.12
C ILE A 50 -33.61 -17.90 -1.12
N THR A 51 -32.32 -18.15 -1.32
CA THR A 51 -31.81 -19.11 -2.31
C THR A 51 -31.04 -20.24 -1.63
N PHE A 52 -31.49 -21.49 -1.78
CA PHE A 52 -30.86 -22.63 -1.11
C PHE A 52 -29.66 -23.24 -1.85
N TRP A 53 -29.61 -23.15 -3.19
CA TRP A 53 -28.53 -23.71 -4.02
C TRP A 53 -28.05 -22.70 -5.07
N ASN A 54 -26.83 -22.90 -5.59
CA ASN A 54 -26.28 -22.06 -6.65
C ASN A 54 -27.25 -21.90 -7.84
N PRO A 55 -27.36 -20.69 -8.41
CA PRO A 55 -28.06 -20.48 -9.67
C PRO A 55 -27.39 -21.30 -10.78
N LYS A 56 -28.18 -21.78 -11.73
CA LYS A 56 -27.65 -22.44 -12.94
C LYS A 56 -27.14 -21.43 -13.96
N GLU A 57 -27.80 -20.28 -14.05
CA GLU A 57 -27.38 -19.15 -14.87
C GLU A 57 -27.65 -17.85 -14.14
N VAL A 58 -26.61 -17.02 -14.05
CA VAL A 58 -26.71 -15.65 -13.57
C VAL A 58 -26.80 -14.81 -14.85
N GLY A 59 -28.00 -14.32 -15.14
CA GLY A 59 -28.22 -13.41 -16.26
C GLY A 59 -27.93 -11.97 -15.86
N ASN A 60 -28.43 -11.02 -16.67
CA ASN A 60 -28.43 -9.60 -16.33
C ASN A 60 -29.51 -9.30 -15.26
N SER A 61 -29.35 -9.89 -14.07
CA SER A 61 -30.31 -9.89 -12.98
C SER A 61 -29.99 -8.81 -11.95
N ASN A 62 -31.00 -8.17 -11.38
CA ASN A 62 -30.86 -7.20 -10.30
C ASN A 62 -31.62 -7.71 -9.08
N VAL A 63 -30.94 -7.89 -7.97
CA VAL A 63 -31.56 -8.21 -6.69
C VAL A 63 -31.41 -7.03 -5.75
N ASN A 64 -32.52 -6.37 -5.47
CA ASN A 64 -32.60 -5.21 -4.60
C ASN A 64 -33.29 -5.62 -3.27
N GLY A 65 -32.61 -5.44 -2.14
CA GLY A 65 -33.15 -5.76 -0.82
C GLY A 65 -32.29 -6.76 -0.06
N LEU A 66 -32.89 -7.81 0.51
CA LEU A 66 -32.22 -8.80 1.35
C LEU A 66 -32.09 -10.13 0.60
N SER A 67 -30.86 -10.60 0.39
CA SER A 67 -30.58 -11.93 -0.19
C SER A 67 -29.95 -12.85 0.86
N ILE A 68 -30.52 -14.03 1.07
CA ILE A 68 -30.02 -15.01 2.05
C ILE A 68 -29.87 -16.36 1.36
N GLY A 69 -28.75 -17.05 1.58
CA GLY A 69 -28.57 -18.37 0.98
C GLY A 69 -27.24 -19.03 1.29
N LEU A 70 -27.04 -20.25 0.76
CA LEU A 70 -25.69 -20.83 0.74
C LEU A 70 -24.76 -19.99 -0.14
N THR A 71 -25.27 -19.59 -1.31
CA THR A 71 -24.55 -18.73 -2.25
C THR A 71 -25.49 -17.71 -2.93
N PRO A 72 -25.86 -16.60 -2.27
CA PRO A 72 -26.59 -15.53 -2.95
C PRO A 72 -25.82 -15.09 -4.20
N SER A 73 -26.46 -15.18 -5.36
CA SER A 73 -25.83 -14.81 -6.61
C SER A 73 -26.79 -14.16 -7.61
N ALA A 74 -26.34 -13.08 -8.22
CA ALA A 74 -27.10 -12.24 -9.15
C ALA A 74 -26.15 -11.48 -10.09
N GLY A 75 -26.69 -10.81 -11.11
CA GLY A 75 -25.93 -9.87 -11.92
C GLY A 75 -25.48 -8.70 -11.05
N ASN A 76 -26.42 -7.91 -10.53
CA ASN A 76 -26.16 -6.88 -9.55
C ASN A 76 -26.90 -7.18 -8.25
N ILE A 77 -26.21 -6.94 -7.14
CA ILE A 77 -26.74 -7.07 -5.79
C ILE A 77 -26.77 -5.68 -5.17
N ASN A 78 -27.95 -5.17 -4.81
CA ASN A 78 -28.13 -3.89 -4.14
C ASN A 78 -28.89 -4.09 -2.81
N GLY A 79 -28.23 -3.93 -1.68
CA GLY A 79 -28.85 -4.08 -0.36
C GLY A 79 -28.02 -4.94 0.57
N ILE A 80 -28.63 -5.94 1.21
CA ILE A 80 -27.97 -6.81 2.18
C ILE A 80 -27.92 -8.22 1.62
N SER A 81 -26.74 -8.82 1.52
CA SER A 81 -26.57 -10.22 1.10
C SER A 81 -25.81 -11.01 2.15
N ILE A 82 -26.33 -12.17 2.53
CA ILE A 82 -25.76 -13.02 3.57
C ILE A 82 -25.72 -14.46 3.07
N GLY A 83 -24.53 -15.06 3.08
CA GLY A 83 -24.40 -16.47 2.74
C GLY A 83 -23.02 -17.05 2.97
N GLY A 84 -22.87 -18.34 2.61
CA GLY A 84 -21.58 -19.01 2.57
C GLY A 84 -20.61 -18.29 1.63
N ALA A 85 -21.07 -17.96 0.43
CA ALA A 85 -20.39 -17.03 -0.47
C ALA A 85 -21.39 -16.06 -1.10
N VAL A 86 -21.03 -14.80 -1.30
CA VAL A 86 -21.86 -13.84 -2.06
C VAL A 86 -21.18 -13.59 -3.40
N VAL A 87 -21.90 -13.74 -4.52
CA VAL A 87 -21.31 -13.66 -5.87
C VAL A 87 -22.12 -12.76 -6.78
N ALA A 88 -21.50 -11.75 -7.38
CA ALA A 88 -22.13 -10.86 -8.35
C ALA A 88 -21.36 -10.85 -9.68
N GLU A 89 -22.04 -11.05 -10.80
CA GLU A 89 -21.43 -10.88 -12.14
C GLU A 89 -21.27 -9.39 -12.56
N GLY A 90 -21.82 -8.50 -11.75
CA GLY A 90 -21.77 -7.06 -11.89
C GLY A 90 -21.35 -6.42 -10.57
N ASN A 91 -22.12 -5.45 -10.10
CA ASN A 91 -21.79 -4.69 -8.91
C ASN A 91 -22.46 -5.27 -7.65
N MET A 92 -21.75 -5.16 -6.53
CA MET A 92 -22.31 -5.32 -5.19
C MET A 92 -22.35 -3.97 -4.49
N ASN A 93 -23.55 -3.49 -4.17
CA ASN A 93 -23.75 -2.24 -3.45
C ASN A 93 -24.52 -2.49 -2.15
N GLY A 94 -23.95 -2.14 -1.01
CA GLY A 94 -24.60 -2.27 0.30
C GLY A 94 -23.79 -3.10 1.29
N ILE A 95 -24.40 -4.08 1.95
CA ILE A 95 -23.78 -4.92 2.98
C ILE A 95 -23.70 -6.37 2.47
N ASN A 96 -22.49 -6.85 2.20
CA ASN A 96 -22.25 -8.19 1.67
C ASN A 96 -21.49 -9.02 2.70
N LEU A 97 -22.14 -10.05 3.24
CA LEU A 97 -21.62 -10.94 4.28
C LEU A 97 -21.44 -12.35 3.72
N GLY A 98 -20.29 -12.59 3.09
CA GLY A 98 -19.83 -13.91 2.68
C GLY A 98 -19.01 -14.57 3.80
N ILE A 99 -19.54 -15.63 4.41
CA ILE A 99 -18.84 -16.37 5.49
C ILE A 99 -17.49 -16.90 5.00
N LEU A 100 -17.41 -17.34 3.75
CA LEU A 100 -16.18 -17.77 3.09
C LEU A 100 -15.65 -16.67 2.17
N ALA A 101 -16.48 -16.18 1.24
CA ALA A 101 -16.02 -15.20 0.27
C ALA A 101 -17.13 -14.28 -0.22
N SER A 102 -16.76 -13.05 -0.61
CA SER A 102 -17.61 -12.19 -1.43
C SER A 102 -16.84 -11.83 -2.71
N VAL A 103 -17.47 -12.08 -3.87
CA VAL A 103 -16.83 -12.00 -5.19
C VAL A 103 -17.67 -11.19 -6.16
N ALA A 104 -17.14 -10.10 -6.70
CA ALA A 104 -17.80 -9.29 -7.73
C ALA A 104 -16.96 -9.19 -9.02
N GLU A 105 -17.57 -9.37 -10.18
CA GLU A 105 -16.91 -9.16 -11.48
C GLU A 105 -16.85 -7.67 -11.88
N GLN A 106 -17.50 -6.78 -11.12
CA GLN A 106 -17.30 -5.34 -11.21
C GLN A 106 -16.99 -4.78 -9.82
N ASN A 107 -17.65 -3.70 -9.39
CA ASN A 107 -17.28 -2.99 -8.17
C ASN A 107 -18.00 -3.53 -6.94
N MET A 108 -17.33 -3.44 -5.79
CA MET A 108 -17.92 -3.69 -4.48
C MET A 108 -17.95 -2.37 -3.70
N THR A 109 -19.13 -1.87 -3.36
CA THR A 109 -19.30 -0.61 -2.63
C THR A 109 -20.14 -0.80 -1.38
N GLY A 110 -19.63 -0.39 -0.22
CA GLY A 110 -20.34 -0.41 1.05
C GLY A 110 -19.58 -1.15 2.15
N ILE A 111 -20.23 -2.11 2.82
CA ILE A 111 -19.62 -2.96 3.86
C ILE A 111 -19.50 -4.36 3.30
N ASN A 112 -18.26 -4.82 3.09
CA ASN A 112 -17.98 -6.10 2.48
C ASN A 112 -17.21 -6.98 3.47
N PHE A 113 -17.70 -8.20 3.67
CA PHE A 113 -17.09 -9.20 4.52
C PHE A 113 -16.94 -10.50 3.74
N GLY A 114 -15.71 -11.02 3.72
CA GLY A 114 -15.34 -12.30 3.16
C GLY A 114 -14.47 -13.02 4.19
N GLY A 115 -14.98 -14.05 4.85
CA GLY A 115 -14.25 -14.68 5.96
C GLY A 115 -12.92 -15.31 5.56
N LEU A 116 -12.73 -15.67 4.29
CA LEU A 116 -11.45 -16.00 3.67
C LEU A 116 -11.01 -14.91 2.69
N ALA A 117 -11.86 -14.50 1.77
CA ALA A 117 -11.45 -13.57 0.71
C ALA A 117 -12.55 -12.59 0.28
N LEU A 118 -12.11 -11.38 -0.05
CA LEU A 118 -12.86 -10.42 -0.87
C LEU A 118 -12.17 -10.30 -2.22
N VAL A 119 -12.92 -10.49 -3.30
CA VAL A 119 -12.36 -10.44 -4.66
C VAL A 119 -13.26 -9.57 -5.54
N SER A 120 -12.65 -8.60 -6.21
CA SER A 120 -13.33 -7.73 -7.17
C SER A 120 -12.48 -7.55 -8.43
N GLN A 121 -13.08 -7.78 -9.59
CA GLN A 121 -12.46 -7.42 -10.87
C GLN A 121 -12.59 -5.91 -11.19
N GLY A 122 -13.21 -5.15 -10.29
CA GLY A 122 -13.29 -3.71 -10.31
C GLY A 122 -12.62 -3.10 -9.07
N SER A 123 -13.25 -2.04 -8.55
CA SER A 123 -12.81 -1.38 -7.33
C SER A 123 -13.58 -1.89 -6.11
N ILE A 124 -12.92 -1.94 -4.95
CA ILE A 124 -13.56 -2.19 -3.65
C ILE A 124 -13.51 -0.88 -2.86
N SER A 125 -14.68 -0.38 -2.46
CA SER A 125 -14.83 0.91 -1.76
C SER A 125 -15.71 0.76 -0.51
N GLY A 126 -15.23 1.27 0.62
CA GLY A 126 -16.00 1.35 1.87
C GLY A 126 -15.31 0.70 3.07
N ILE A 127 -15.98 -0.24 3.75
CA ILE A 127 -15.42 -0.99 4.88
C ILE A 127 -15.31 -2.45 4.46
N ASN A 128 -14.09 -2.94 4.31
CA ASN A 128 -13.80 -4.20 3.66
C ASN A 128 -12.97 -5.09 4.58
N PHE A 129 -13.47 -6.31 4.80
CA PHE A 129 -12.80 -7.32 5.61
C PHE A 129 -12.63 -8.61 4.80
N GLY A 130 -11.39 -8.96 4.47
CA GLY A 130 -11.00 -10.23 3.86
C GLY A 130 -10.14 -11.01 4.84
N GLY A 131 -10.65 -12.12 5.39
CA GLY A 131 -9.99 -12.80 6.50
C GLY A 131 -8.61 -13.39 6.20
N LEU A 132 -8.33 -13.73 4.94
CA LEU A 132 -6.97 -14.03 4.45
C LEU A 132 -6.50 -12.96 3.46
N ALA A 133 -7.34 -12.59 2.49
CA ALA A 133 -6.92 -11.66 1.45
C ALA A 133 -8.04 -10.75 0.95
N GLN A 134 -7.66 -9.58 0.44
CA GLN A 134 -8.49 -8.80 -0.47
C GLN A 134 -7.73 -8.58 -1.78
N VAL A 135 -8.43 -8.75 -2.89
CA VAL A 135 -7.90 -8.57 -4.24
C VAL A 135 -8.83 -7.68 -5.03
N ALA A 136 -8.30 -6.57 -5.55
CA ALA A 136 -8.99 -5.69 -6.48
C ALA A 136 -8.16 -5.49 -7.75
N GLU A 137 -8.80 -5.60 -8.91
CA GLU A 137 -8.16 -5.31 -10.20
C GLU A 137 -8.13 -3.82 -10.54
N ASN A 138 -8.86 -2.97 -9.81
CA ASN A 138 -8.72 -1.52 -9.85
C ASN A 138 -8.31 -1.00 -8.47
N ASN A 139 -9.10 -0.13 -7.84
CA ASN A 139 -8.70 0.57 -6.62
C ASN A 139 -9.27 -0.07 -5.35
N LEU A 140 -8.53 -0.01 -4.26
CA LEU A 140 -9.01 -0.27 -2.90
C LEU A 140 -9.14 1.05 -2.15
N THR A 141 -10.36 1.44 -1.76
CA THR A 141 -10.60 2.71 -1.08
C THR A 141 -11.40 2.53 0.22
N GLY A 142 -10.99 3.22 1.28
CA GLY A 142 -11.69 3.24 2.57
C GLY A 142 -10.94 2.51 3.69
N PHE A 143 -11.64 1.68 4.46
CA PHE A 143 -11.06 0.87 5.53
C PHE A 143 -10.90 -0.57 5.05
N ASN A 144 -9.66 -1.01 4.82
CA ASN A 144 -9.35 -2.31 4.24
C ASN A 144 -8.56 -3.16 5.24
N PHE A 145 -9.11 -4.30 5.63
CA PHE A 145 -8.44 -5.30 6.46
C PHE A 145 -8.25 -6.62 5.69
N GLY A 146 -7.02 -6.91 5.24
CA GLY A 146 -6.64 -8.18 4.65
C GLY A 146 -5.85 -8.99 5.68
N GLY A 147 -6.39 -10.12 6.13
CA GLY A 147 -5.78 -10.85 7.24
C GLY A 147 -4.34 -11.27 6.99
N LEU A 148 -3.95 -11.60 5.76
CA LEU A 148 -2.57 -11.76 5.30
C LEU A 148 -2.19 -10.66 4.30
N ALA A 149 -3.00 -10.47 3.26
CA ALA A 149 -2.62 -9.61 2.14
C ALA A 149 -3.74 -8.69 1.64
N LEU A 150 -3.33 -7.52 1.19
CA LEU A 150 -4.14 -6.59 0.40
C LEU A 150 -3.42 -6.39 -0.94
N VAL A 151 -4.11 -6.70 -2.04
CA VAL A 151 -3.56 -6.63 -3.39
C VAL A 151 -4.46 -5.79 -4.27
N SER A 152 -3.89 -4.78 -4.91
CA SER A 152 -4.57 -3.85 -5.80
C SER A 152 -3.75 -3.64 -7.08
N LYS A 153 -4.38 -3.74 -8.26
CA LYS A 153 -3.72 -3.34 -9.52
C LYS A 153 -3.83 -1.84 -9.80
N GLY A 154 -4.66 -1.12 -9.05
CA GLY A 154 -4.74 0.33 -9.05
C GLY A 154 -4.18 0.89 -7.75
N GLU A 155 -4.81 1.94 -7.24
CA GLU A 155 -4.40 2.64 -6.03
C GLU A 155 -4.98 1.98 -4.77
N ILE A 156 -4.30 2.14 -3.64
CA ILE A 156 -4.80 1.79 -2.31
C ILE A 156 -4.88 3.07 -1.49
N SER A 157 -6.08 3.49 -1.06
CA SER A 157 -6.29 4.74 -0.34
C SER A 157 -7.16 4.55 0.92
N GLY A 158 -6.75 5.17 2.03
CA GLY A 158 -7.49 5.20 3.29
C GLY A 158 -6.72 4.58 4.46
N VAL A 159 -7.35 3.63 5.16
CA VAL A 159 -6.73 2.90 6.29
C VAL A 159 -6.62 1.43 5.92
N ASN A 160 -5.39 0.96 5.77
CA ASN A 160 -5.11 -0.34 5.17
C ASN A 160 -4.25 -1.18 6.10
N PHE A 161 -4.70 -2.40 6.37
CA PHE A 161 -4.00 -3.36 7.21
C PHE A 161 -3.84 -4.69 6.48
N GLY A 162 -2.60 -5.08 6.25
CA GLY A 162 -2.20 -6.40 5.75
C GLY A 162 -1.18 -7.01 6.69
N SER A 163 -1.48 -8.13 7.38
CA SER A 163 -0.54 -8.67 8.37
C SER A 163 0.77 -9.19 7.77
N LEU A 164 0.76 -9.59 6.50
CA LEU A 164 1.94 -9.96 5.75
C LEU A 164 2.32 -8.84 4.78
N ALA A 165 1.44 -8.50 3.83
CA ALA A 165 1.80 -7.59 2.76
C ALA A 165 0.65 -6.70 2.28
N LEU A 166 1.03 -5.49 1.84
CA LEU A 166 0.23 -4.63 0.97
C LEU A 166 0.99 -4.47 -0.34
N VAL A 167 0.31 -4.76 -1.46
CA VAL A 167 0.88 -4.67 -2.80
C VAL A 167 -0.05 -3.85 -3.68
N SER A 168 0.49 -2.79 -4.28
CA SER A 168 -0.24 -1.86 -5.14
C SER A 168 0.54 -1.62 -6.44
N ASN A 169 -0.09 -1.77 -7.60
CA ASN A 169 0.51 -1.30 -8.87
C ASN A 169 0.27 0.21 -9.09
N GLY A 170 -0.51 0.86 -8.22
CA GLY A 170 -0.66 2.31 -8.16
C GLY A 170 -0.05 2.88 -6.89
N ALA A 171 -0.50 4.08 -6.52
CA ALA A 171 -0.11 4.72 -5.27
C ALA A 171 -0.69 4.02 -4.03
N ILE A 172 -0.05 4.23 -2.88
CA ILE A 172 -0.57 3.90 -1.55
C ILE A 172 -0.70 5.20 -0.77
N GLU A 173 -1.91 5.56 -0.37
CA GLU A 173 -2.21 6.82 0.30
C GLU A 173 -2.97 6.63 1.62
N GLY A 174 -2.55 7.33 2.68
CA GLY A 174 -3.22 7.33 3.97
C GLY A 174 -2.42 6.62 5.07
N ILE A 175 -3.05 5.71 5.81
CA ILE A 175 -2.40 4.93 6.87
C ILE A 175 -2.31 3.48 6.40
N SER A 176 -1.09 2.99 6.21
CA SER A 176 -0.84 1.66 5.66
C SER A 176 0.09 0.87 6.54
N ILE A 177 -0.37 -0.30 6.99
CA ILE A 177 0.38 -1.21 7.86
C ILE A 177 0.51 -2.56 7.16
N GLY A 178 1.73 -2.85 6.70
CA GLY A 178 2.15 -4.14 6.15
C GLY A 178 3.07 -4.83 7.14
N GLY A 179 2.63 -5.94 7.75
CA GLY A 179 3.40 -6.56 8.83
C GLY A 179 4.75 -7.13 8.40
N LEU A 180 4.94 -7.47 7.12
CA LEU A 180 6.25 -7.75 6.52
C LEU A 180 6.63 -6.67 5.50
N ALA A 181 5.75 -6.36 4.55
CA ALA A 181 6.12 -5.46 3.46
C ALA A 181 4.98 -4.53 2.98
N LEU A 182 5.39 -3.33 2.57
CA LEU A 182 4.59 -2.41 1.74
C LEU A 182 5.30 -2.28 0.38
N VAL A 183 4.62 -2.62 -0.71
CA VAL A 183 5.18 -2.55 -2.07
C VAL A 183 4.24 -1.75 -2.97
N SER A 184 4.77 -0.74 -3.64
CA SER A 184 4.01 0.11 -4.55
C SER A 184 4.79 0.41 -5.84
N GLU A 185 4.15 0.28 -7.00
CA GLU A 185 4.71 0.81 -8.26
C GLU A 185 4.48 2.32 -8.42
N GLY A 186 3.59 2.92 -7.61
CA GLY A 186 3.35 4.37 -7.54
C GLY A 186 3.94 5.00 -6.27
N ASN A 187 3.45 6.18 -5.90
CA ASN A 187 3.91 6.89 -4.70
C ASN A 187 3.35 6.26 -3.42
N ILE A 188 4.10 6.36 -2.32
CA ILE A 188 3.64 5.99 -0.98
C ILE A 188 3.56 7.26 -0.13
N THR A 189 2.35 7.67 0.27
CA THR A 189 2.10 8.94 0.97
C THR A 189 1.29 8.71 2.26
N GLY A 190 1.76 9.26 3.38
CA GLY A 190 1.04 9.29 4.66
C GLY A 190 1.81 8.67 5.82
N ILE A 191 1.20 7.74 6.56
CA ILE A 191 1.84 6.99 7.65
C ILE A 191 1.97 5.54 7.23
N ASN A 192 3.19 5.10 7.01
CA ASN A 192 3.49 3.82 6.38
C ASN A 192 4.38 2.99 7.29
N LEU A 193 3.92 1.81 7.67
CA LEU A 193 4.68 0.85 8.47
C LEU A 193 4.83 -0.45 7.69
N GLY A 194 6.03 -0.69 7.18
CA GLY A 194 6.49 -1.98 6.65
C GLY A 194 7.35 -2.69 7.68
N GLY A 195 6.89 -3.81 8.22
CA GLY A 195 7.60 -4.47 9.33
C GLY A 195 9.02 -4.91 8.98
N LEU A 196 9.29 -5.27 7.72
CA LEU A 196 10.62 -5.54 7.19
C LEU A 196 10.99 -4.51 6.11
N ALA A 197 10.13 -4.28 5.12
CA ALA A 197 10.47 -3.37 4.03
C ALA A 197 9.31 -2.48 3.59
N LEU A 198 9.66 -1.29 3.14
CA LEU A 198 8.80 -0.46 2.32
C LEU A 198 9.59 -0.14 1.04
N VAL A 199 9.01 -0.53 -0.09
CA VAL A 199 9.64 -0.46 -1.41
C VAL A 199 8.68 0.24 -2.36
N THR A 200 9.18 1.26 -3.07
CA THR A 200 8.40 1.94 -4.10
C THR A 200 9.23 2.31 -5.33
N GLN A 201 8.59 2.27 -6.49
CA GLN A 201 9.15 2.80 -7.74
C GLN A 201 8.98 4.33 -7.87
N GLY A 202 8.10 4.93 -7.06
CA GLY A 202 7.86 6.37 -6.99
C GLY A 202 8.41 6.98 -5.71
N LYS A 203 7.77 8.07 -5.29
CA LYS A 203 8.16 8.87 -4.12
C LYS A 203 7.61 8.29 -2.83
N ILE A 204 8.37 8.41 -1.74
CA ILE A 204 7.90 8.18 -0.38
C ILE A 204 7.69 9.55 0.29
N SER A 205 6.53 9.79 0.91
CA SER A 205 6.23 11.04 1.62
C SER A 205 5.48 10.80 2.93
N GLY A 206 5.95 11.39 4.03
CA GLY A 206 5.25 11.40 5.32
C GLY A 206 6.06 10.78 6.47
N ILE A 207 5.47 9.85 7.21
CA ILE A 207 6.11 9.11 8.32
C ILE A 207 6.25 7.66 7.89
N ASN A 208 7.49 7.22 7.69
CA ASN A 208 7.78 5.95 7.04
C ASN A 208 8.69 5.11 7.94
N PHE A 209 8.26 3.89 8.20
CA PHE A 209 9.00 2.90 8.97
C PHE A 209 9.19 1.64 8.14
N GLY A 210 10.46 1.27 7.91
CA GLY A 210 10.87 0.00 7.32
C GLY A 210 11.80 -0.73 8.30
N GLY A 211 11.36 -1.83 8.89
CA GLY A 211 12.15 -2.49 9.95
C GLY A 211 13.53 -2.97 9.52
N LEU A 212 13.73 -3.25 8.23
CA LEU A 212 15.02 -3.53 7.61
C LEU A 212 15.36 -2.47 6.55
N ALA A 213 14.45 -2.15 5.63
CA ALA A 213 14.77 -1.29 4.50
C ALA A 213 13.65 -0.32 4.12
N LEU A 214 14.05 0.90 3.76
CA LEU A 214 13.25 1.86 3.01
C LEU A 214 13.92 2.10 1.67
N VAL A 215 13.24 1.77 0.58
CA VAL A 215 13.78 1.85 -0.79
C VAL A 215 12.81 2.62 -1.68
N SER A 216 13.30 3.67 -2.33
CA SER A 216 12.53 4.45 -3.31
C SER A 216 13.37 4.71 -4.56
N ASN A 217 12.78 4.52 -5.73
CA ASN A 217 13.44 4.91 -6.98
C ASN A 217 13.27 6.40 -7.32
N ASP A 218 12.68 7.18 -6.42
CA ASP A 218 12.56 8.63 -6.55
C ASP A 218 12.89 9.32 -5.21
N GLU A 219 12.16 10.37 -4.83
CA GLU A 219 12.38 11.13 -3.61
C GLU A 219 11.83 10.44 -2.35
N ILE A 220 12.54 10.60 -1.24
CA ILE A 220 12.05 10.25 0.11
C ILE A 220 11.92 11.52 0.94
N ASN A 221 10.69 11.88 1.30
CA ASN A 221 10.37 13.13 2.00
C ASN A 221 9.69 12.87 3.36
N GLY A 222 10.17 13.50 4.43
CA GLY A 222 9.53 13.47 5.76
C GLY A 222 10.38 12.82 6.85
N LEU A 223 9.75 11.98 7.69
CA LEU A 223 10.42 11.23 8.76
C LEU A 223 10.56 9.78 8.32
N ASN A 224 11.81 9.33 8.18
CA ASN A 224 12.13 8.01 7.64
C ASN A 224 12.98 7.23 8.64
N ILE A 225 12.47 6.06 9.05
CA ILE A 225 13.18 5.13 9.93
C ILE A 225 13.38 3.81 9.18
N GLY A 226 14.63 3.50 8.83
CA GLY A 226 15.00 2.24 8.18
C GLY A 226 15.97 1.46 9.05
N GLY A 227 15.69 0.21 9.42
CA GLY A 227 16.56 -0.53 10.34
C GLY A 227 17.99 -0.69 9.82
N LEU A 228 18.17 -1.32 8.66
CA LEU A 228 19.47 -1.55 8.02
C LEU A 228 19.77 -0.49 6.96
N THR A 229 18.78 -0.04 6.19
CA THR A 229 19.03 0.95 5.14
C THR A 229 17.86 1.87 4.83
N VAL A 230 18.20 3.09 4.44
CA VAL A 230 17.34 4.03 3.72
C VAL A 230 18.07 4.40 2.45
N THR A 231 17.53 4.04 1.29
CA THR A 231 18.18 4.28 0.01
C THR A 231 17.23 4.84 -1.03
N ASN A 232 17.73 5.78 -1.83
CA ASN A 232 16.98 6.30 -2.96
C ASN A 232 17.83 6.73 -4.16
N SER A 233 17.17 6.92 -5.30
CA SER A 233 17.82 7.33 -6.57
C SER A 233 17.72 8.83 -6.89
N SER A 234 16.80 9.57 -6.28
CA SER A 234 16.70 11.04 -6.45
C SER A 234 17.27 11.74 -5.21
N GLY A 235 16.43 12.35 -4.36
CA GLY A 235 16.86 13.00 -3.11
C GLY A 235 16.08 12.58 -1.87
N ILE A 236 16.71 12.72 -0.71
CA ILE A 236 16.12 12.51 0.60
C ILE A 236 15.97 13.87 1.29
N MET A 237 14.77 14.22 1.73
CA MET A 237 14.50 15.45 2.46
C MET A 237 13.80 15.17 3.79
N GLY A 238 14.34 15.71 4.89
CA GLY A 238 13.72 15.66 6.21
C GLY A 238 14.60 15.02 7.28
N LEU A 239 14.01 14.16 8.12
CA LEU A 239 14.68 13.45 9.21
C LEU A 239 14.83 11.98 8.85
N ASN A 240 16.07 11.52 8.77
CA ASN A 240 16.40 10.15 8.37
C ASN A 240 17.18 9.46 9.47
N ILE A 241 16.70 8.30 9.89
CA ILE A 241 17.31 7.50 10.95
C ILE A 241 17.47 6.08 10.43
N THR A 242 18.71 5.61 10.38
CA THR A 242 19.01 4.22 10.08
C THR A 242 20.17 3.69 10.92
N ALA A 243 20.13 2.42 11.30
CA ALA A 243 21.26 1.81 12.02
C ALA A 243 22.40 1.39 11.08
N GLY A 244 22.13 1.25 9.77
CA GLY A 244 23.12 0.88 8.78
C GLY A 244 23.45 2.00 7.81
N LEU A 245 23.00 1.87 6.57
CA LEU A 245 23.39 2.70 5.43
C LEU A 245 22.27 3.69 5.05
N LEU A 246 22.61 4.97 5.04
CA LEU A 246 21.83 6.02 4.37
C LEU A 246 22.49 6.34 3.03
N GLN A 247 21.79 6.11 1.92
CA GLN A 247 22.33 6.34 0.58
C GLN A 247 21.38 7.15 -0.30
N SER A 248 21.86 8.23 -0.89
CA SER A 248 21.16 8.98 -1.93
C SER A 248 22.07 9.20 -3.12
N GLU A 249 21.58 8.98 -4.34
CA GLU A 249 22.37 9.22 -5.55
C GLU A 249 22.48 10.71 -5.91
N TRP A 250 21.55 11.55 -5.46
CA TRP A 250 21.59 12.98 -5.75
C TRP A 250 21.80 13.83 -4.51
N LYS A 251 20.82 13.90 -3.60
CA LYS A 251 20.88 14.91 -2.53
C LYS A 251 20.21 14.47 -1.24
N ILE A 252 20.89 14.68 -0.11
CA ILE A 252 20.30 14.60 1.23
C ILE A 252 20.15 16.02 1.78
N THR A 253 18.93 16.43 2.14
CA THR A 253 18.64 17.71 2.78
C THR A 253 17.97 17.50 4.14
N GLY A 254 18.52 18.07 5.20
CA GLY A 254 17.94 18.03 6.54
C GLY A 254 18.83 17.34 7.57
N LEU A 255 18.23 16.48 8.40
CA LEU A 255 18.91 15.79 9.49
C LEU A 255 19.04 14.30 9.14
N SER A 256 20.25 13.78 9.25
CA SER A 256 20.54 12.38 8.94
C SER A 256 21.35 11.73 10.06
N PHE A 257 20.91 10.55 10.46
CA PHE A 257 21.62 9.66 11.36
C PHE A 257 21.74 8.29 10.69
N ALA A 258 22.97 7.84 10.46
CA ALA A 258 23.28 6.52 9.93
C ALA A 258 24.28 5.82 10.83
N GLY A 259 23.88 4.73 11.50
CA GLY A 259 24.75 4.04 12.46
C GLY A 259 26.06 3.52 11.86
N TYR A 260 26.07 3.19 10.57
CA TYR A 260 27.26 2.77 9.83
C TYR A 260 27.77 3.81 8.84
N LYS A 261 27.05 4.03 7.74
CA LYS A 261 27.57 4.85 6.62
C LYS A 261 26.50 5.79 6.07
N THR A 262 26.88 7.03 5.79
CA THR A 262 26.13 7.92 4.89
C THR A 262 26.88 8.05 3.57
N LYS A 263 26.17 7.90 2.45
CA LYS A 263 26.67 8.16 1.10
C LYS A 263 25.72 9.11 0.35
N ALA A 264 26.23 10.24 -0.13
CA ALA A 264 25.44 11.21 -0.89
C ALA A 264 26.31 11.97 -1.90
N ALA A 265 25.75 12.33 -3.07
CA ALA A 265 26.43 13.29 -3.95
C ALA A 265 26.40 14.69 -3.30
N GLU A 266 25.24 15.21 -2.96
CA GLU A 266 25.12 16.46 -2.18
C GLU A 266 24.53 16.20 -0.79
N LEU A 267 25.09 16.82 0.25
CA LEU A 267 24.49 16.86 1.58
C LEU A 267 24.34 18.28 2.10
N ASN A 268 23.10 18.71 2.28
CA ASN A 268 22.74 20.03 2.82
C ASN A 268 22.06 19.88 4.18
N GLY A 269 22.81 20.05 5.27
CA GLY A 269 22.27 19.95 6.63
C GLY A 269 23.21 19.32 7.64
N ILE A 270 22.68 18.48 8.52
CA ILE A 270 23.46 17.82 9.58
C ILE A 270 23.45 16.31 9.32
N ASN A 271 24.64 15.74 9.24
CA ASN A 271 24.87 14.31 9.13
C ASN A 271 25.63 13.78 10.35
N ILE A 272 25.14 12.69 10.91
CA ILE A 272 25.78 11.95 11.99
C ILE A 272 25.93 10.50 11.54
N SER A 273 27.16 10.10 11.28
CA SER A 273 27.51 8.74 10.84
C SER A 273 28.73 8.24 11.62
N PRO A 274 28.56 7.67 12.81
CA PRO A 274 29.67 7.43 13.75
C PRO A 274 30.88 6.68 13.16
N ILE A 275 30.67 5.85 12.15
CA ILE A 275 31.74 5.08 11.49
C ILE A 275 32.24 5.80 10.23
N TRP A 276 31.38 6.01 9.23
CA TRP A 276 31.81 6.49 7.91
C TRP A 276 30.85 7.51 7.29
N SER A 277 31.40 8.57 6.70
CA SER A 277 30.67 9.53 5.87
C SER A 277 31.42 9.72 4.55
N ASP A 278 30.72 9.53 3.42
CA ASP A 278 31.26 9.59 2.06
C ASP A 278 30.35 10.50 1.23
N ILE A 279 30.70 11.78 1.15
CA ILE A 279 29.86 12.84 0.58
C ILE A 279 30.67 13.50 -0.54
N GLU A 280 30.08 13.81 -1.69
CA GLU A 280 30.84 14.53 -2.73
C GLU A 280 30.88 16.03 -2.38
N GLU A 281 29.72 16.64 -2.17
CA GLU A 281 29.56 18.04 -1.77
C GLU A 281 28.83 18.16 -0.43
N LEU A 282 29.49 18.76 0.56
CA LEU A 282 28.90 19.02 1.88
C LEU A 282 28.60 20.50 2.02
N ASN A 283 27.36 20.86 2.37
CA ASN A 283 26.98 22.17 2.88
C ASN A 283 26.31 22.01 4.25
N GLY A 284 27.10 22.08 5.32
CA GLY A 284 26.59 21.98 6.69
C GLY A 284 27.56 21.33 7.66
N ILE A 285 27.06 20.36 8.44
CA ILE A 285 27.82 19.69 9.51
C ILE A 285 27.84 18.18 9.24
N SER A 286 29.02 17.57 9.25
CA SER A 286 29.16 16.10 9.22
C SER A 286 29.99 15.61 10.40
N ILE A 287 29.45 14.68 11.18
CA ILE A 287 30.09 14.05 12.34
C ILE A 287 30.26 12.56 12.04
N ALA A 288 31.50 12.10 11.89
CA ALA A 288 31.80 10.70 11.58
C ALA A 288 33.22 10.31 12.02
N GLY A 289 33.47 9.04 12.32
CA GLY A 289 34.84 8.56 12.58
C GLY A 289 35.78 8.85 11.40
N PHE A 290 35.30 8.59 10.19
CA PHE A 290 35.95 8.97 8.94
C PHE A 290 35.00 9.81 8.08
N ASN A 291 35.33 11.08 7.88
CA ASN A 291 34.65 11.95 6.91
C ASN A 291 35.48 12.03 5.63
N ARG A 292 34.88 11.69 4.50
CA ARG A 292 35.47 11.86 3.17
C ARG A 292 34.58 12.73 2.30
N ILE A 293 35.10 13.90 1.96
CA ILE A 293 34.45 14.88 1.09
C ILE A 293 35.26 14.98 -0.20
N THR A 294 34.72 14.51 -1.32
CA THR A 294 35.49 14.38 -2.59
C THR A 294 35.32 15.54 -3.55
N ASN A 295 34.60 16.60 -3.20
CA ASN A 295 34.55 17.81 -4.01
C ASN A 295 34.70 19.03 -3.10
N VAL A 296 33.59 19.64 -2.68
CA VAL A 296 33.61 20.85 -1.87
C VAL A 296 33.05 20.58 -0.48
N GLN A 297 33.84 20.89 0.54
CA GLN A 297 33.39 20.96 1.92
C GLN A 297 33.07 22.41 2.28
N THR A 298 31.79 22.76 2.41
CA THR A 298 31.32 24.02 2.99
C THR A 298 30.74 23.76 4.38
N GLY A 299 31.43 24.21 5.44
CA GLY A 299 30.98 24.05 6.82
C GLY A 299 31.90 23.20 7.69
N ILE A 300 31.34 22.43 8.62
CA ILE A 300 32.07 21.80 9.73
C ILE A 300 32.11 20.28 9.57
N THR A 301 33.30 19.70 9.62
CA THR A 301 33.47 18.25 9.77
C THR A 301 34.15 17.91 11.09
N ILE A 302 33.62 16.90 11.78
CA ILE A 302 34.13 16.43 13.07
C ILE A 302 34.36 14.92 12.97
N GLY A 303 35.56 14.46 13.27
CA GLY A 303 35.91 13.05 13.15
C GLY A 303 37.29 12.67 13.63
N LEU A 304 37.65 11.38 13.57
CA LEU A 304 39.04 10.97 13.79
C LEU A 304 39.89 11.37 12.59
N VAL A 305 39.34 11.17 11.39
CA VAL A 305 39.94 11.54 10.12
C VAL A 305 38.93 12.34 9.31
N ASN A 306 39.32 13.54 8.88
CA ASN A 306 38.57 14.35 7.95
C ASN A 306 39.39 14.52 6.66
N PHE A 307 38.79 14.23 5.52
CA PHE A 307 39.36 14.43 4.20
C PHE A 307 38.44 15.34 3.41
N ALA A 308 38.98 16.38 2.79
CA ALA A 308 38.30 17.21 1.80
C ALA A 308 39.23 17.47 0.61
N GLU A 309 38.70 17.49 -0.61
CA GLU A 309 39.47 17.99 -1.76
C GLU A 309 39.61 19.51 -1.70
N ILE A 310 38.48 20.21 -1.56
CA ILE A 310 38.39 21.67 -1.37
C ILE A 310 37.70 21.96 -0.04
N LEU A 311 38.29 22.82 0.78
CA LEU A 311 37.76 23.24 2.09
C LEU A 311 37.34 24.71 2.08
N HIS A 312 36.07 24.95 2.41
CA HIS A 312 35.44 26.23 2.75
C HIS A 312 34.75 26.09 4.12
N GLY A 313 35.54 25.94 5.17
CA GLY A 313 35.03 25.79 6.53
C GLY A 313 36.08 25.28 7.49
N ILE A 314 35.67 24.40 8.40
CA ILE A 314 36.46 23.93 9.53
C ILE A 314 36.44 22.40 9.59
N GLN A 315 37.59 21.79 9.83
CA GLN A 315 37.73 20.37 10.15
C GLN A 315 38.29 20.23 11.57
N ILE A 316 37.67 19.38 12.38
CA ILE A 316 38.10 19.07 13.75
C ILE A 316 38.31 17.57 13.85
N GLY A 317 39.54 17.15 14.11
CA GLY A 317 39.85 15.72 14.17
C GLY A 317 41.32 15.41 14.37
N LEU A 318 41.64 14.16 14.71
CA LEU A 318 43.03 13.75 14.94
C LEU A 318 43.90 13.99 13.69
N ILE A 319 43.33 13.76 12.51
CA ILE A 319 43.97 13.98 11.21
C ILE A 319 42.99 14.72 10.29
N ASN A 320 43.42 15.88 9.78
CA ASN A 320 42.64 16.70 8.84
C ASN A 320 43.43 16.87 7.55
N ILE A 321 42.88 16.40 6.43
CA ILE A 321 43.52 16.35 5.12
C ILE A 321 42.72 17.22 4.16
N VAL A 322 43.39 18.20 3.54
CA VAL A 322 42.79 19.09 2.53
C VAL A 322 43.67 19.09 1.29
N GLU A 323 43.19 18.51 0.19
CA GLU A 323 44.04 18.27 -0.97
C GLU A 323 44.54 19.55 -1.65
N ASN A 324 43.67 20.56 -1.74
CA ASN A 324 43.97 21.85 -2.38
C ASN A 324 44.89 22.76 -1.55
N ASN A 325 45.23 22.41 -0.30
CA ASN A 325 46.10 23.24 0.53
C ASN A 325 47.59 23.05 0.17
N PRO A 326 48.40 24.13 0.12
CA PRO A 326 49.84 24.01 -0.07
C PRO A 326 50.49 23.30 1.13
N ALA A 327 51.55 22.53 0.88
CA ALA A 327 52.37 21.96 1.95
C ALA A 327 52.94 23.10 2.83
N PRO A 328 52.95 22.98 4.18
CA PRO A 328 52.63 21.80 4.99
C PRO A 328 51.14 21.68 5.41
N PHE A 329 50.27 22.59 5.01
CA PHE A 329 48.86 22.67 5.45
C PHE A 329 47.93 21.63 4.82
N LYS A 330 48.47 20.73 3.99
CA LYS A 330 47.75 19.60 3.40
C LYS A 330 47.28 18.59 4.45
N ILE A 331 48.06 18.40 5.52
CA ILE A 331 47.75 17.48 6.62
C ILE A 331 48.01 18.19 7.94
N LEU A 332 46.96 18.42 8.74
CA LEU A 332 47.07 19.10 10.04
C LEU A 332 46.43 18.27 11.16
N PRO A 333 47.07 18.18 12.33
CA PRO A 333 46.48 17.54 13.50
C PRO A 333 45.48 18.47 14.18
N PHE A 334 44.45 17.89 14.81
CA PHE A 334 43.42 18.52 15.64
C PHE A 334 42.48 19.51 14.93
N PHE A 335 43.00 20.36 14.05
CA PHE A 335 42.27 21.46 13.44
C PHE A 335 42.80 21.81 12.05
N ASN A 336 41.90 22.08 11.11
CA ASN A 336 42.19 22.70 9.82
C ASN A 336 41.05 23.66 9.45
N ALA A 337 41.35 24.81 8.86
CA ALA A 337 40.34 25.78 8.46
C ALA A 337 40.76 26.55 7.21
N ASN A 338 39.79 26.86 6.36
CA ASN A 338 39.92 27.71 5.18
C ASN A 338 38.57 28.40 4.96
N LEU A 339 38.53 29.73 5.09
CA LEU A 339 37.31 30.55 5.18
C LEU A 339 37.14 31.45 3.96
#